data_AF-B4W2I1-F1
#
_entry.id   AF-B4W2I1-F1
#
_cell.length_a   1.000
_cell.length_b   1.000
_cell.length_c   1.000
_cell.angle_alpha   90.00
_cell.angle_beta   90.00
_cell.angle_gamma   90.00
#
_symmetry.space_group_name_H-M   'P 1'
#
loop_
_entity.id
_entity.type
_entity.pdbx_description
1 polymer ?
#
loop_
_entity_poly.entity_id
_entity_poly.type
_entity_poly.pdbx_seq_one_letter_code
_entity_poly.pdbx_strand_id
1 'polypeptide(L)' 'MRREEPERILYLAVPDLTYNSFFKIDFPASMLQENAVKLMVYNVDVEEVVQWQN' A
#
# COMPACT_ATOMS: atom_id res chain seq x y z
N MET A 1 7.57 15.03 5.49
CA MET A 1 6.11 15.02 5.74
C MET A 1 5.77 15.24 7.21
N ARG A 2 6.07 14.33 8.16
CA ARG A 2 5.67 14.51 9.59
C ARG A 2 6.08 15.83 10.26
N ARG A 3 7.15 16.49 9.81
CA ARG A 3 7.64 17.76 10.36
C ARG A 3 6.98 19.00 9.74
N GLU A 4 6.34 18.86 8.58
CA GLU A 4 5.82 19.98 7.77
C GLU A 4 4.29 19.88 7.63
N GLU A 5 3.77 18.67 7.44
CA GLU A 5 2.35 18.37 7.29
C GLU A 5 2.01 17.10 8.09
N PRO A 6 1.88 17.20 9.43
CA PRO A 6 1.70 16.05 10.30
C PRO A 6 0.36 15.32 10.06
N GLU A 7 -0.65 16.03 9.58
CA GLU A 7 -1.96 15.47 9.23
C GLU A 7 -1.96 14.71 7.90
N ARG A 8 -0.90 14.82 7.08
CA ARG A 8 -0.82 14.10 5.80
C ARG A 8 -0.41 12.65 6.03
N ILE A 9 -1.31 11.75 5.68
CA ILE A 9 -1.08 10.30 5.75
C ILE A 9 -0.35 9.84 4.48
N LEU A 10 0.78 9.15 4.65
CA LEU A 10 1.56 8.56 3.56
C LEU A 10 1.02 7.15 3.23
N TYR A 11 0.69 6.94 1.96
CA TYR A 11 0.34 5.63 1.40
C TYR A 11 1.35 5.23 0.34
N LEU A 12 1.71 3.94 0.32
CA LEU A 12 2.43 3.33 -0.80
C LEU A 12 1.40 2.85 -1.83
N ALA A 13 1.45 3.43 -3.03
CA ALA A 13 0.61 3.03 -4.15
C ALA A 13 1.16 1.77 -4.82
N VAL A 14 0.34 0.72 -4.96
CA VAL A 14 0.75 -0.54 -5.59
C VAL A 14 -0.33 -1.05 -6.57
N PRO A 15 0.06 -1.62 -7.72
CA PRO A 15 -0.88 -2.32 -8.58
C PRO A 15 -1.54 -3.51 -7.87
N ASP A 16 -2.79 -3.79 -8.20
CA ASP A 16 -3.53 -4.96 -7.74
C ASP A 16 -2.84 -6.28 -8.07
N LEU A 17 -2.20 -6.39 -9.24
CA LEU A 17 -1.37 -7.54 -9.60
C LEU A 17 -0.22 -7.74 -8.63
N THR A 18 0.51 -6.67 -8.27
CA THR A 18 1.62 -6.73 -7.31
C THR A 18 1.13 -7.05 -5.90
N TYR A 19 -0.01 -6.49 -5.51
CA TYR A 19 -0.63 -6.77 -4.21
C TYR A 19 -1.05 -8.23 -4.06
N ASN A 20 -1.68 -8.80 -5.09
CA ASN A 20 -2.19 -10.18 -5.07
C ASN A 20 -1.14 -11.26 -5.37
N SER A 21 0.08 -10.86 -5.74
CA SER A 21 1.21 -11.79 -5.96
C SER A 21 2.29 -11.59 -4.91
N PHE A 22 3.16 -10.61 -5.09
CA PHE A 22 4.33 -10.36 -4.25
C PHE A 22 3.96 -10.11 -2.78
N PHE A 23 2.96 -9.25 -2.51
CA PHE A 23 2.57 -8.91 -1.14
C PHE A 23 1.64 -9.94 -0.47
N LYS A 24 1.38 -11.08 -1.12
CA LYS A 24 0.77 -12.26 -0.49
C LYS A 24 1.80 -13.28 0.00
N ILE A 25 3.07 -13.11 -0.33
CA ILE A 25 4.17 -13.96 0.15
C ILE A 25 4.50 -13.55 1.60
N ASP A 26 4.81 -14.53 2.45
CA ASP A 26 5.02 -14.34 3.89
C ASP A 26 5.99 -13.21 4.23
N PHE A 27 7.17 -13.17 3.61
CA PHE A 27 8.19 -12.17 3.94
C PHE A 27 7.78 -10.72 3.56
N PRO A 28 7.38 -10.41 2.32
CA PRO A 28 6.87 -9.07 2.00
C PRO A 28 5.66 -8.67 2.84
N ALA A 29 4.74 -9.59 3.11
CA ALA A 29 3.57 -9.32 3.93
C ALA A 29 3.94 -8.99 5.38
N SER A 30 4.89 -9.72 5.98
CA SER A 30 5.34 -9.44 7.35
C SER A 30 6.04 -8.08 7.44
N MET A 31 6.86 -7.73 6.45
CA MET A 31 7.53 -6.43 6.39
C MET A 31 6.54 -5.26 6.32
N LEU A 32 5.43 -5.39 5.59
CA LEU A 32 4.38 -4.37 5.55
C LEU A 32 3.74 -4.16 6.93
N GLN A 33 3.45 -5.26 7.64
CA GLN A 33 2.82 -5.23 8.96
C GLN A 33 3.76 -4.64 10.02
N GLU A 34 5.00 -5.13 10.08
CA GLU A 34 6.02 -4.69 11.05
C GLU A 34 6.32 -3.19 10.94
N ASN A 35 6.28 -2.64 9.71
CA ASN A 35 6.56 -1.23 9.45
C ASN A 35 5.31 -0.35 9.39
N ALA A 36 4.12 -0.90 9.69
CA ALA A 36 2.84 -0.21 9.62
C ALA A 36 2.63 0.56 8.29
N VAL A 37 3.01 -0.09 7.18
CA VAL A 37 2.94 0.52 5.85
C VAL A 37 1.49 0.55 5.39
N LYS A 38 0.98 1.75 5.16
CA LYS A 38 -0.34 1.95 4.56
C LYS A 38 -0.28 1.77 3.06
N LEU A 39 -1.22 1.02 2.50
CA LEU A 39 -1.27 0.72 1.07
C LEU A 39 -2.50 1.34 0.41
N MET A 40 -2.29 1.84 -0.80
CA MET A 40 -3.33 2.18 -1.76
C MET A 40 -3.18 1.24 -2.95
N VAL A 41 -4.09 0.28 -3.08
CA VAL A 41 -4.07 -0.68 -4.18
C VAL A 41 -4.92 -0.13 -5.31
N TYR A 42 -4.36 -0.06 -6.51
CA TYR A 42 -5.06 0.41 -7.70
C TYR A 42 -5.05 -0.65 -8.80
N ASN A 43 -6.11 -0.71 -9.60
CA ASN A 43 -6.15 -1.51 -10.81
C ASN A 43 -5.62 -0.67 -11.98
N VAL A 44 -4.65 -1.21 -12.70
CA VAL A 44 -3.96 -0.49 -13.79
C VAL A 44 -4.83 -0.39 -15.05
N ASP A 45 -5.68 -1.39 -15.31
CA ASP A 45 -6.47 -1.46 -16.54
C ASP A 45 -7.63 -0.46 -16.55
N VAL A 46 -8.22 -0.20 -15.37
CA VAL A 46 -9.34 0.75 -15.22
C VAL A 46 -8.95 2.07 -14.55
N GLU A 47 -7.70 2.23 -14.13
CA GLU A 47 -7.16 3.42 -13.47
C GLU A 47 -7.90 3.83 -12.17
N GLU A 48 -8.37 2.84 -11.40
CA GLU A 48 -9.15 3.06 -10.17
C GLU A 48 -8.46 2.53 -8.92
N VAL A 49 -8.68 3.21 -7.79
CA VAL A 49 -8.29 2.69 -6.48
C VAL A 49 -9.30 1.62 -6.05
N VAL A 50 -8.82 0.39 -5.87
CA VAL A 50 -9.65 -0.76 -5.53
C VAL A 50 -9.64 -1.09 -4.03
N GLN A 51 -8.59 -0.69 -3.30
CA GLN A 51 -8.49 -0.95 -1.86
C GLN A 51 -7.59 0.06 -1.15
N TRP A 52 -7.98 0.41 0.08
CA TRP A 52 -7.13 1.09 1.06
C TRP A 52 -6.85 0.15 2.22
N GLN A 53 -5.58 -0.07 2.57
CA GLN A 53 -5.17 -0.89 3.71
C GLN A 53 -4.35 -0.07 4.69
N ASN A 54 -4.69 -0.19 5.98
CA ASN A 54 -4.19 0.66 7.06
C ASN A 54 -3.15 0.02 7.94
#